data_AF-A0A101IBN7-F1
#
_entry.id   AF-A0A101IBN7-F1
#
_cell.length_a   1.000
_cell.length_b   1.000
_cell.length_c   1.000
_cell.angle_alpha   90.00
_cell.angle_beta   90.00
_cell.angle_gamma   90.00
#
_symmetry.space_group_name_H-M   'P 1'
#
loop_
_entity.id
_entity.type
_entity.pdbx_description
1 polymer ?
#
loop_
_entity_poly.entity_id
_entity_poly.type
_entity_poly.pdbx_seq_one_letter_code
_entity_poly.pdbx_strand_id
1 'polypeptide(L)'
;FGNGYWVIAGAKNASVPFSLRHMVPLLFVLYLVLGSILSLVSIMPKALFPGTIILYLIVVISSSLSVVRLVRNWKALFATILAFVTLHISYGMGSMAGLFSLISRREDT
;
A
#
# COMPACT_ATOMS: atom_id res chain seq x y z
N PHE A 1 4.33 4.12 9.53
CA PHE A 1 2.88 4.29 9.27
C PHE A 1 2.43 5.75 9.29
N GLY A 2 3.13 6.68 9.97
CA GLY A 2 2.71 8.10 10.06
C GLY A 2 2.43 8.79 8.72
N ASN A 3 3.25 8.57 7.68
CA ASN A 3 3.00 9.13 6.34
C ASN A 3 1.63 8.75 5.78
N GLY A 4 1.24 7.47 5.89
CA GLY A 4 -0.06 7.01 5.44
C GLY A 4 -1.20 7.55 6.30
N TYR A 5 -1.00 7.67 7.62
CA TYR A 5 -2.01 8.22 8.51
C TYR A 5 -2.36 9.66 8.15
N TRP A 6 -1.34 10.52 8.06
CA TRP A 6 -1.54 11.95 7.84
C TRP A 6 -2.02 12.28 6.43
N VAL A 7 -1.71 11.45 5.42
CA VAL A 7 -2.25 11.68 4.07
C VAL A 7 -3.78 11.62 4.05
N ILE A 8 -4.38 10.73 4.87
CA ILE A 8 -5.82 10.60 4.98
C ILE A 8 -6.37 11.55 6.04
N ALA A 9 -5.88 11.48 7.27
CA ALA A 9 -6.40 12.27 8.39
C ALA A 9 -6.28 13.79 8.16
N GLY A 10 -5.22 14.23 7.48
CA GLY A 10 -4.99 15.63 7.13
C GLY A 10 -5.84 16.14 5.97
N ALA A 11 -6.53 15.26 5.22
CA ALA A 11 -7.30 15.63 4.04
C ALA A 11 -8.44 16.63 4.33
N LYS A 12 -9.00 16.60 5.55
CA LYS A 12 -10.02 17.57 5.99
C LYS A 12 -9.49 19.01 6.08
N ASN A 13 -8.18 19.19 6.21
CA ASN A 13 -7.54 20.48 6.47
C ASN A 13 -6.81 21.05 5.23
N ALA A 14 -6.87 20.38 4.08
CA ALA A 14 -6.13 20.74 2.88
C ALA A 14 -7.07 20.93 1.67
N SER A 15 -6.86 21.99 0.90
CA SER A 15 -7.62 22.27 -0.33
C SER A 15 -7.31 21.28 -1.46
N VAL A 16 -6.12 20.68 -1.46
CA VAL A 16 -5.71 19.59 -2.35
C VAL A 16 -5.12 18.47 -1.50
N PRO A 17 -5.94 17.52 -1.03
CA PRO A 17 -5.54 16.62 0.05
C PRO A 17 -4.43 15.64 -0.36
N PHE A 18 -4.49 15.06 -1.56
CA PHE A 18 -3.44 14.21 -2.14
C PHE A 18 -3.80 13.75 -3.57
N SER A 19 -2.82 13.29 -4.33
CA SER A 19 -3.05 12.62 -5.63
C SER A 19 -3.42 11.14 -5.48
N LEU A 20 -4.16 10.57 -6.45
CA LEU A 20 -4.63 9.17 -6.47
C LEU A 20 -3.55 8.10 -6.20
N ARG A 21 -2.29 8.35 -6.58
CA ARG A 21 -1.17 7.43 -6.30
C ARG A 21 -0.94 7.16 -4.80
N HIS A 22 -1.33 8.08 -3.92
CA HIS A 22 -1.25 7.87 -2.47
C HIS A 22 -2.31 6.90 -1.94
N MET A 23 -3.35 6.60 -2.74
CA MET A 23 -4.35 5.59 -2.40
C MET A 23 -3.88 4.17 -2.72
N VAL A 24 -2.87 4.02 -3.60
CA VAL A 24 -2.39 2.72 -4.06
C VAL A 24 -1.95 1.82 -2.89
N PRO A 25 -1.18 2.29 -1.89
CA PRO A 25 -0.81 1.45 -0.75
C PRO A 25 -2.01 1.04 0.11
N LEU A 26 -3.02 1.91 0.27
CA LEU A 26 -4.25 1.59 1.01
C LEU A 26 -5.05 0.51 0.28
N LEU A 27 -5.28 0.69 -1.03
CA LEU A 27 -6.00 -0.28 -1.85
C LEU A 27 -5.27 -1.62 -1.89
N PHE A 28 -3.93 -1.61 -1.92
CA PHE A 28 -3.14 -2.83 -1.83
C PHE A 28 -3.36 -3.57 -0.50
N VAL A 29 -3.29 -2.88 0.64
CA VAL A 29 -3.55 -3.53 1.94
C VAL A 29 -5.00 -4.04 2.05
N LEU A 30 -5.99 -3.27 1.57
CA LEU A 30 -7.38 -3.73 1.51
C LEU A 30 -7.53 -4.96 0.62
N TYR A 31 -6.85 -4.99 -0.53
CA TYR A 31 -6.83 -6.13 -1.43
C TYR A 31 -6.22 -7.37 -0.78
N LEU A 32 -5.14 -7.23 0.00
CA LEU A 32 -4.57 -8.34 0.75
C LEU A 32 -5.57 -8.90 1.76
N VAL A 33 -6.19 -8.05 2.58
CA VAL A 33 -7.13 -8.48 3.62
C VAL A 33 -8.38 -9.10 3.01
N LEU A 34 -9.07 -8.37 2.14
CA LEU A 34 -10.31 -8.82 1.51
C LEU A 34 -10.07 -10.00 0.58
N GLY A 35 -8.97 -9.97 -0.18
CA GLY A 35 -8.61 -11.05 -1.09
C GLY A 35 -8.30 -12.35 -0.36
N SER A 36 -7.60 -12.30 0.78
CA SER A 36 -7.39 -13.48 1.62
C SER A 36 -8.71 -14.04 2.16
N ILE A 37 -9.60 -13.19 2.68
CA ILE A 37 -10.92 -13.62 3.19
C ILE A 37 -11.74 -14.26 2.06
N LEU A 38 -11.86 -13.58 0.92
CA LEU A 38 -12.64 -14.06 -0.24
C LEU A 38 -12.05 -15.33 -0.87
N SER A 39 -10.73 -15.50 -0.81
CA SER A 39 -10.06 -16.73 -1.26
C SER A 39 -10.41 -17.92 -0.38
N LEU A 40 -10.61 -17.74 0.94
CA LEU A 40 -11.00 -18.83 1.85
C LEU A 40 -12.43 -19.29 1.61
N VAL A 41 -13.34 -18.37 1.26
CA VAL A 41 -14.75 -18.69 0.95
C VAL A 41 -14.97 -19.07 -0.52
N SER A 42 -13.90 -19.23 -1.31
CA SER A 42 -13.92 -19.60 -2.73
C SER A 42 -14.74 -18.66 -3.64
N ILE A 43 -14.97 -17.41 -3.22
CA ILE A 43 -15.73 -16.41 -3.99
C ILE A 43 -14.83 -15.73 -5.04
N MET A 44 -13.53 -15.62 -4.75
CA MET A 44 -12.57 -15.02 -5.67
C MET A 44 -12.13 -16.02 -6.75
N PRO A 45 -12.05 -15.63 -8.03
CA PRO A 45 -11.38 -16.44 -9.05
C PRO A 45 -9.97 -16.85 -8.60
N LYS A 46 -9.68 -18.16 -8.64
CA LYS A 46 -8.44 -18.75 -8.11
C LYS A 46 -7.15 -18.12 -8.65
N ALA A 47 -7.21 -17.49 -9.82
CA ALA A 47 -6.06 -16.84 -10.46
C ALA A 47 -5.91 -15.35 -10.11
N LEU A 48 -6.98 -14.65 -9.70
CA LEU A 48 -6.93 -13.19 -9.52
C LEU A 48 -6.07 -12.82 -8.31
N PHE A 49 -6.33 -13.44 -7.15
CA PHE A 49 -5.57 -13.17 -5.93
C PHE A 49 -4.06 -13.39 -6.09
N PRO A 50 -3.59 -14.60 -6.45
CA PRO A 50 -2.16 -14.82 -6.67
C PRO A 50 -1.62 -14.00 -7.85
N GLY A 51 -2.42 -13.77 -8.90
CA GLY A 51 -2.01 -12.99 -10.08
C GLY A 51 -1.63 -11.56 -9.72
N THR A 52 -2.42 -10.87 -8.91
CA THR A 52 -2.10 -9.51 -8.46
C THR A 52 -0.86 -9.48 -7.55
N ILE A 53 -0.66 -10.48 -6.69
CA ILE A 53 0.57 -10.59 -5.87
C ILE A 53 1.80 -10.73 -6.76
N ILE A 54 1.74 -11.60 -7.78
CA ILE A 54 2.85 -11.80 -8.72
C ILE A 54 3.16 -10.51 -9.47
N LEU A 55 2.14 -9.81 -9.99
CA LEU A 55 2.31 -8.53 -10.66
C LEU A 55 2.97 -7.48 -9.73
N TYR A 56 2.52 -7.41 -8.48
CA TYR A 56 3.13 -6.54 -7.48
C TYR A 56 4.61 -6.85 -7.27
N LEU A 57 4.98 -8.13 -7.13
CA LEU A 57 6.37 -8.55 -6.96
C LEU A 57 7.22 -8.19 -8.19
N ILE A 58 6.70 -8.36 -9.41
CA ILE A 58 7.37 -7.95 -10.65
C ILE A 58 7.66 -6.44 -10.62
N VAL A 59 6.70 -5.61 -10.22
CA VAL A 59 6.88 -4.16 -10.12
C VAL A 59 7.92 -3.80 -9.05
N VAL A 60 7.89 -4.44 -7.88
CA VAL A 60 8.86 -4.22 -6.80
C VAL A 60 10.28 -4.60 -7.23
N ILE A 61 10.44 -5.76 -7.87
CA ILE A 61 11.74 -6.25 -8.34
C ILE A 61 12.28 -5.34 -9.45
N SER A 62 11.47 -4.98 -10.44
CA SER A 62 11.89 -4.10 -11.55
C SER A 62 12.25 -2.69 -11.06
N SER A 63 11.51 -2.16 -10.08
CA SER A 63 11.84 -0.88 -9.42
C SER A 63 13.15 -0.98 -8.64
N SER A 64 13.35 -2.08 -7.92
CA SER A 64 14.58 -2.33 -7.15
C SER A 64 15.81 -2.48 -8.05
N LEU A 65 15.67 -3.17 -9.18
CA LEU A 65 16.74 -3.25 -10.19
C LEU A 65 17.07 -1.86 -10.78
N SER A 66 16.09 -0.99 -10.92
CA SER A 66 16.31 0.39 -11.36
C SER A 66 17.12 1.19 -10.32
N VAL A 67 16.86 0.98 -9.02
CA VAL A 67 17.68 1.57 -7.95
C VAL A 67 19.09 1.01 -7.97
N VAL A 68 19.27 -0.31 -8.09
CA VAL A 68 20.60 -0.94 -8.20
C VAL A 68 21.42 -0.33 -9.34
N ARG A 69 20.80 -0.09 -10.50
CA ARG A 69 21.45 0.57 -11.64
C ARG A 69 21.86 2.01 -11.31
N LEU A 70 21.01 2.74 -10.59
CA LEU A 70 21.28 4.12 -10.17
C LEU A 70 22.44 4.21 -9.18
N VAL A 71 22.45 3.36 -8.15
CA VAL A 71 23.47 3.39 -7.08
C VAL A 71 24.71 2.54 -7.38
N ARG A 72 24.70 1.79 -8.49
CA ARG A 72 25.75 0.85 -8.93
C ARG A 72 26.18 -0.15 -7.85
N ASN A 73 25.24 -0.60 -7.03
CA ASN A 73 25.51 -1.50 -5.90
C ASN A 73 24.43 -2.58 -5.78
N TRP A 74 24.81 -3.83 -6.01
CA TRP A 74 23.91 -4.98 -5.93
C TRP A 74 23.39 -5.27 -4.51
N LYS A 75 24.12 -4.85 -3.47
CA LYS A 75 23.64 -4.96 -2.08
C LYS A 75 22.35 -4.17 -1.85
N ALA A 76 22.09 -3.15 -2.67
CA ALA A 76 20.88 -2.36 -2.60
C ALA A 76 19.62 -3.16 -2.99
N LEU A 77 19.74 -4.23 -3.79
CA LEU A 77 18.59 -4.95 -4.34
C LEU A 77 17.65 -5.46 -3.23
N PHE A 78 18.20 -6.23 -2.29
CA PHE A 78 17.41 -6.80 -1.21
C PHE A 78 16.90 -5.71 -0.26
N ALA A 79 17.74 -4.71 0.04
CA ALA A 79 17.36 -3.58 0.89
C ALA A 79 16.19 -2.78 0.30
N THR A 80 16.18 -2.54 -1.02
CA THR A 80 15.12 -1.77 -1.69
C THR A 80 13.85 -2.58 -1.88
N ILE A 81 13.95 -3.88 -2.12
CA ILE A 81 12.77 -4.78 -2.13
C ILE A 81 12.08 -4.69 -0.77
N LEU A 82 12.84 -4.87 0.31
CA LEU A 82 12.30 -4.78 1.66
C LEU A 82 11.74 -3.38 1.94
N ALA A 83 12.46 -2.32 1.57
CA ALA A 83 12.00 -0.95 1.74
C ALA A 83 10.69 -0.67 1.01
N PHE A 84 10.52 -1.12 -0.25
CA PHE A 84 9.28 -0.93 -1.00
C PHE A 84 8.12 -1.72 -0.40
N VAL A 85 8.35 -2.96 0.03
CA VAL A 85 7.32 -3.78 0.69
C VAL A 85 6.93 -3.14 2.02
N THR A 86 7.90 -2.78 2.86
CA THR A 86 7.66 -2.08 4.13
C THR A 86 6.92 -0.77 3.89
N LEU A 87 7.27 -0.01 2.86
CA LEU A 87 6.59 1.24 2.52
C LEU A 87 5.12 0.99 2.15
N HIS A 88 4.81 0.03 1.27
CA HIS A 88 3.42 -0.24 0.87
C HIS A 88 2.56 -0.70 2.06
N ILE A 89 3.07 -1.63 2.87
CA ILE A 89 2.33 -2.13 4.03
C ILE A 89 2.19 -1.05 5.11
N SER A 90 3.29 -0.41 5.51
CA SER A 90 3.30 0.61 6.58
C SER A 90 2.49 1.84 6.19
N TYR A 91 2.56 2.26 4.93
CA TYR A 91 1.76 3.37 4.41
C TYR A 91 0.29 2.97 4.32
N GLY A 92 -0.04 1.82 3.72
CA GLY A 92 -1.42 1.36 3.60
C GLY A 92 -2.11 1.17 4.95
N MET A 93 -1.44 0.56 5.93
CA MET A 93 -1.93 0.44 7.30
C MET A 93 -2.11 1.82 7.96
N GLY A 94 -1.17 2.73 7.77
CA GLY A 94 -1.29 4.11 8.23
C GLY A 94 -2.53 4.79 7.67
N SER A 95 -2.74 4.70 6.35
CA SER A 95 -3.90 5.27 5.67
C SER A 95 -5.22 4.65 6.15
N MET A 96 -5.22 3.36 6.46
CA MET A 96 -6.39 2.69 7.03
C MET A 96 -6.71 3.24 8.43
N ALA A 97 -5.70 3.42 9.29
CA ALA A 97 -5.87 4.07 10.60
C ALA A 97 -6.34 5.53 10.47
N GLY A 98 -5.83 6.27 9.49
CA GLY A 98 -6.28 7.63 9.18
C GLY A 98 -7.73 7.66 8.70
N LEU A 99 -8.17 6.65 7.93
CA LEU A 99 -9.56 6.54 7.50
C LEU A 99 -10.50 6.27 8.69
N PHE A 100 -10.15 5.33 9.57
CA PHE A 100 -10.94 5.05 10.77
C PHE A 100 -11.04 6.25 11.71
N SER A 101 -9.96 7.04 11.87
CA SER A 101 -10.00 8.23 12.70
C SER A 101 -10.90 9.33 12.12
N LEU A 102 -11.00 9.44 10.79
CA LEU A 102 -11.93 10.37 10.14
C LEU A 102 -13.38 9.97 10.28
N ILE A 103 -13.67 8.66 10.21
CA ILE A 103 -15.02 8.09 10.35
C ILE A 103 -15.51 8.29 11.79
N SER A 104 -14.73 7.87 12.79
CA SER A 104 -15.09 8.03 14.21
C SER A 104 -15.34 9.50 14.58
N ARG A 105 -14.49 10.43 14.14
CA ARG A 105 -14.70 11.87 14.39
C ARG A 105 -15.93 12.47 13.71
N ARG A 106 -16.52 11.81 12.71
CA ARG A 106 -17.74 12.28 12.03
C ARG A 106 -19.00 11.84 12.78
N GLU A 107 -18.91 10.84 13.64
CA GLU A 107 -20.04 10.36 14.45
C GLU A 107 -20.31 11.28 15.66
N ASP A 108 -19.31 12.08 16.07
CA ASP A 108 -19.39 13.01 17.21
C ASP A 108 -19.85 14.45 16.86
N THR A 109 -20.14 14.74 15.59
CA THR A 109 -20.54 16.08 15.07
C THR A 109 -21.89 16.04 14.39
#